data_AF-W2GMK8-F1
#
_entry.id   AF-W2GMK8-F1
#
_cell.length_a   1.000
_cell.length_b   1.000
_cell.length_c   1.000
_cell.angle_alpha   90.00
_cell.angle_beta   90.00
_cell.angle_gamma   90.00
#
_symmetry.space_group_name_H-M   'P 1'
#
loop_
_entity.id
_entity.type
_entity.pdbx_description
1 polymer ?
#
loop_
_entity_poly.entity_id
_entity_poly.type
_entity_poly.pdbx_seq_one_letter_code
_entity_poly.pdbx_strand_id
1 'polypeptide(L)'
;MTVAENDLNGTSVGQILPQLHLKRPIPARGVLSPPRAARQAQMPRLSESAASFPIARLVETFLYLWTVVAILLGIILACLVLYMLYFKEGGNLTPTLPFNLAAYSGLAITLASCFGLYGLLHHRKIVTEGGRNYSLGMFIILGTIGAIIVVVAGAMALSLVHVVDQAQDEDFSSDRVVVLETNIITRLEAQVLKSSSSWRSTQNELKCCGYDRVSVIQGYLSPSSSWDATLQTAVEDANAIGGRYCSSRVSECVRTTSEAHCPVPGRDYCRVELLQVAKDNYSLLGICAVILGATQLVFSAFGLFTLLCDVRRIRGSSPIYEIRHQMLSPIQPSAPNTEA
;
A
#
# COMPACT_ATOMS: atom_id res chain seq x y z
N MET A 1 62.64 -63.20 25.11
CA MET A 1 63.16 -63.10 23.74
C MET A 1 63.98 -61.82 23.65
N THR A 2 65.30 -61.98 23.56
CA THR A 2 66.33 -61.16 22.84
C THR A 2 66.06 -59.66 22.60
N VAL A 3 66.82 -58.71 23.20
CA VAL A 3 68.08 -58.03 22.68
C VAL A 3 67.74 -57.04 21.53
N ALA A 4 68.19 -55.76 21.40
CA ALA A 4 69.13 -54.80 22.02
C ALA A 4 68.75 -53.37 21.51
N GLU A 5 68.87 -52.29 22.30
CA GLU A 5 69.93 -51.25 22.27
C GLU A 5 69.96 -50.30 21.04
N ASN A 6 69.52 -49.04 21.21
CA ASN A 6 70.38 -47.85 21.09
C ASN A 6 69.65 -46.52 21.37
N ASP A 7 70.42 -45.57 21.91
CA ASP A 7 70.06 -44.40 22.72
C ASP A 7 69.96 -43.05 21.98
N LEU A 8 69.13 -42.17 22.57
CA LEU A 8 69.23 -40.72 22.84
C LEU A 8 69.60 -39.65 21.77
N ASN A 9 68.64 -38.72 21.55
CA ASN A 9 68.68 -37.25 21.73
C ASN A 9 67.71 -36.59 20.71
N GLY A 10 66.83 -35.63 20.99
CA GLY A 10 66.58 -34.76 22.13
C GLY A 10 65.88 -33.50 21.60
N THR A 11 64.76 -33.12 22.23
CA THR A 11 64.09 -31.79 22.23
C THR A 11 63.38 -31.24 20.96
N SER A 12 62.07 -31.55 20.88
CA SER A 12 60.91 -30.62 20.92
C SER A 12 60.91 -29.34 20.07
N VAL A 13 60.12 -29.40 18.98
CA VAL A 13 59.55 -28.25 18.26
C VAL A 13 58.33 -27.70 19.03
N GLY A 14 58.34 -26.41 19.40
CA GLY A 14 57.19 -25.76 20.01
C GLY A 14 57.34 -24.24 20.18
N GLN A 15 56.59 -23.48 19.36
CA GLN A 15 56.04 -22.14 19.59
C GLN A 15 56.87 -21.09 20.37
N ILE A 16 57.33 -20.05 19.67
CA ILE A 16 57.76 -18.78 20.30
C ILE A 16 56.81 -17.66 19.87
N LEU A 17 55.95 -17.25 20.79
CA LEU A 17 55.12 -16.05 20.75
C LEU A 17 55.93 -14.90 21.40
N PRO A 18 56.16 -13.74 20.76
CA PRO A 18 56.82 -12.63 21.43
C PRO A 18 55.86 -11.91 22.39
N GLN A 19 56.15 -12.04 23.69
CA GLN A 19 55.54 -11.30 24.80
C GLN A 19 55.79 -9.78 24.64
N LEU A 20 54.73 -9.00 24.38
CA LEU A 20 54.77 -7.55 24.53
C LEU A 20 54.62 -7.19 26.02
N HIS A 21 55.73 -6.77 26.63
CA HIS A 21 55.77 -6.21 27.98
C HIS A 21 55.02 -4.87 28.07
N LEU A 22 54.02 -4.80 28.95
CA LEU A 22 53.29 -3.58 29.28
C LEU A 22 54.16 -2.67 30.17
N LYS A 23 54.75 -1.61 29.62
CA LYS A 23 55.53 -0.63 30.39
C LYS A 23 54.61 0.46 30.94
N ARG A 24 54.29 0.38 32.23
CA ARG A 24 53.55 1.42 32.99
C ARG A 24 54.46 2.65 33.17
N PRO A 25 54.05 3.88 32.81
CA PRO A 25 54.84 5.08 33.11
C PRO A 25 54.58 5.57 34.55
N ILE A 26 55.65 5.83 35.28
CA ILE A 26 55.69 6.51 36.59
C ILE A 26 55.57 8.04 36.33
N PRO A 27 54.89 8.83 37.19
CA PRO A 27 54.66 10.25 36.94
C PRO A 27 55.92 11.07 37.21
N ALA A 28 56.51 11.65 36.16
CA ALA A 28 57.54 12.67 36.31
C ALA A 28 56.87 14.05 36.45
N ARG A 29 56.96 14.60 37.67
CA ARG A 29 56.59 15.98 38.01
C ARG A 29 57.65 16.90 37.38
N GLY A 30 57.28 17.62 36.32
CA GLY A 30 58.16 18.56 35.63
C GLY A 30 57.34 19.66 34.96
N VAL A 31 57.43 20.86 35.52
CA VAL A 31 56.82 22.11 35.01
C VAL A 31 57.46 22.45 33.65
N LEU A 32 56.66 22.54 32.59
CA LEU A 32 56.93 23.30 31.36
C LEU A 32 55.62 23.42 30.56
N SER A 33 55.11 24.64 30.45
CA SER A 33 53.88 25.01 29.73
C SER A 33 53.96 24.66 28.24
N PRO A 34 52.90 24.14 27.60
CA PRO A 34 52.89 23.94 26.15
C PRO A 34 52.66 25.27 25.40
N PRO A 35 53.24 25.46 24.20
CA PRO A 35 53.03 26.66 23.40
C PRO A 35 51.61 26.67 22.84
N ARG A 36 50.99 27.85 22.81
CA ARG A 36 49.69 28.11 22.19
C ARG A 36 49.74 27.73 20.71
N ALA A 37 49.20 26.56 20.36
CA ALA A 37 48.82 26.27 18.99
C ALA A 37 47.74 27.26 18.57
N ALA A 38 47.98 27.91 17.43
CA ALA A 38 47.09 28.88 16.82
C ALA A 38 45.65 28.35 16.81
N ARG A 39 44.75 29.16 17.34
CA ARG A 39 43.30 29.02 17.29
C ARG A 39 42.92 28.85 15.82
N GLN A 40 42.75 27.60 15.36
CA GLN A 40 42.07 27.34 14.09
C GLN A 40 40.72 28.02 14.21
N ALA A 41 40.50 29.01 13.34
CA ALA A 41 39.23 29.67 13.18
C ALA A 41 38.17 28.58 13.06
N GLN A 42 37.27 28.57 14.03
CA GLN A 42 36.10 27.71 14.06
C GLN A 42 35.28 28.07 12.82
N MET A 43 35.52 27.37 11.70
CA MET A 43 34.57 27.42 10.59
C MET A 43 33.23 26.98 11.16
N PRO A 44 32.15 27.76 10.96
CA PRO A 44 30.83 27.34 11.39
C PRO A 44 30.55 25.98 10.77
N ARG A 45 30.28 24.99 11.62
CA ARG A 45 29.93 23.64 11.17
C ARG A 45 28.71 23.77 10.27
N LEU A 46 28.86 23.46 8.99
CA LEU A 46 27.75 23.33 8.03
C LEU A 46 26.69 22.30 8.51
N SER A 47 27.02 21.48 9.51
CA SER A 47 26.09 20.54 10.16
C SER A 47 25.07 21.19 11.10
N GLU A 48 25.31 22.40 11.60
CA GLU A 48 24.33 23.13 12.42
C GLU A 48 23.26 23.84 11.57
N SER A 49 23.60 24.22 10.33
CA SER A 49 22.66 24.87 9.40
C SER A 49 21.63 23.92 8.77
N ALA A 50 21.85 22.60 8.81
CA ALA A 50 20.88 21.61 8.31
C ALA A 50 19.87 21.16 9.38
N ALA A 51 20.15 21.39 10.66
CA ALA A 51 19.30 20.97 11.78
C ALA A 51 18.14 21.95 12.10
N SER A 52 18.07 23.08 11.37
CA SER A 52 17.13 24.17 11.58
C SER A 52 16.26 24.48 10.35
N PHE A 53 16.05 23.53 9.44
CA PHE A 53 15.05 23.71 8.39
C PHE A 53 13.65 23.54 8.99
N PRO A 54 12.84 24.61 9.15
CA PRO A 54 11.48 24.51 9.71
C PRO A 54 10.59 23.56 8.88
N ILE A 55 10.88 23.47 7.58
CA ILE A 55 10.19 22.60 6.63
C ILE A 55 10.35 21.12 7.00
N ALA A 56 11.53 20.66 7.42
CA ALA A 56 11.76 19.25 7.74
C ALA A 56 10.94 18.79 8.95
N ARG A 57 10.85 19.63 10.00
CA ARG A 57 10.02 19.34 11.18
C ARG A 57 8.53 19.34 10.85
N LEU A 58 8.11 20.25 9.98
CA LEU A 58 6.73 20.33 9.52
C LEU A 58 6.36 19.07 8.72
N VAL A 59 7.22 18.64 7.79
CA VAL A 59 7.05 17.39 7.03
C VAL A 59 6.98 16.17 7.95
N GLU A 60 7.86 16.07 8.94
CA GLU A 60 7.84 14.97 9.93
C GLU A 60 6.53 14.95 10.74
N THR A 61 6.03 16.11 11.15
CA THR A 61 4.77 16.24 11.90
C THR A 61 3.57 15.81 11.05
N PHE A 62 3.49 16.26 9.79
CA PHE A 62 2.43 15.85 8.88
C PHE A 62 2.50 14.35 8.58
N LEU A 63 3.70 13.80 8.37
CA LEU A 63 3.90 12.37 8.14
C LEU A 63 3.46 11.54 9.35
N TYR A 64 3.81 11.98 10.57
CA TYR A 64 3.35 11.37 11.80
C TYR A 64 1.81 11.36 11.89
N LEU A 65 1.18 12.52 11.70
CA LEU A 65 -0.28 12.65 11.73
C LEU A 65 -0.95 11.69 10.74
N TRP A 66 -0.48 11.67 9.49
CA TRP A 66 -1.03 10.79 8.46
C TRP A 66 -0.84 9.31 8.79
N THR A 67 0.34 8.90 9.28
CA THR A 67 0.56 7.50 9.67
C THR A 67 -0.38 7.05 10.78
N VAL A 68 -0.68 7.92 11.75
CA VAL A 68 -1.67 7.61 12.81
C VAL A 68 -3.07 7.50 12.22
N VAL A 69 -3.47 8.43 11.34
CA VAL A 69 -4.77 8.35 10.67
C VAL A 69 -4.90 7.07 9.84
N ALA A 70 -3.86 6.67 9.10
CA ALA A 70 -3.85 5.45 8.30
C ALA A 70 -3.98 4.18 9.18
N ILE A 71 -3.34 4.15 10.36
CA ILE A 71 -3.50 3.07 11.34
C ILE A 71 -4.95 2.99 11.82
N LEU A 72 -5.53 4.12 12.23
CA LEU A 72 -6.91 4.15 12.71
C LEU A 72 -7.90 3.71 11.63
N LEU A 73 -7.74 4.19 10.39
CA LEU A 73 -8.56 3.78 9.26
C LEU A 73 -8.43 2.28 8.96
N GLY A 74 -7.21 1.73 9.00
CA GLY A 74 -6.96 0.31 8.79
C GLY A 74 -7.61 -0.58 9.86
N ILE A 75 -7.52 -0.18 11.13
CA ILE A 75 -8.16 -0.89 12.25
C ILE A 75 -9.69 -0.81 12.14
N ILE A 76 -10.24 0.38 11.90
CA ILE A 76 -11.70 0.57 11.74
C ILE A 76 -12.21 -0.30 10.58
N LEU A 77 -11.52 -0.31 9.44
CA LEU A 77 -11.89 -1.14 8.30
C LEU A 77 -11.88 -2.64 8.66
N ALA A 78 -10.81 -3.13 9.30
CA ALA A 78 -10.72 -4.53 9.70
C ALA A 78 -11.83 -4.91 10.69
N CYS A 79 -12.11 -4.05 11.69
CA CYS A 79 -13.18 -4.26 12.65
C CYS A 79 -14.56 -4.25 12.00
N LEU A 80 -14.83 -3.32 11.08
CA LEU A 80 -16.10 -3.25 10.34
C LEU A 80 -16.31 -4.50 9.50
N VAL A 81 -15.28 -4.97 8.80
CA VAL A 81 -15.38 -6.19 7.99
C VAL A 81 -15.61 -7.42 8.87
N LEU A 82 -14.91 -7.55 9.99
CA LEU A 82 -15.13 -8.63 10.95
C LEU A 82 -16.53 -8.58 11.56
N TYR A 83 -17.02 -7.39 11.88
CA TYR A 83 -18.40 -7.18 12.35
C TYR A 83 -19.41 -7.66 11.30
N MET A 84 -19.20 -7.28 10.03
CA MET A 84 -20.07 -7.71 8.94
C MET A 84 -19.98 -9.21 8.68
N LEU A 85 -18.82 -9.84 8.82
CA LEU A 85 -18.66 -11.29 8.69
C LEU A 85 -19.29 -12.07 9.84
N TYR A 86 -19.27 -11.54 11.06
CA TYR A 86 -19.70 -12.25 12.27
C TYR A 86 -21.17 -12.00 12.63
N PHE A 87 -21.63 -10.75 12.58
CA PHE A 87 -22.97 -10.36 13.03
C PHE A 87 -23.99 -10.27 11.90
N LYS A 88 -23.58 -9.99 10.67
CA LYS A 88 -24.48 -10.03 9.53
C LYS A 88 -24.55 -11.47 9.01
N GLU A 89 -25.29 -12.32 9.73
CA GLU A 89 -25.72 -13.62 9.24
C GLU A 89 -26.18 -13.49 7.77
N GLY A 90 -25.53 -14.23 6.86
CA GLY A 90 -26.17 -14.69 5.62
C GLY A 90 -26.80 -13.64 4.70
N GLY A 91 -26.31 -12.39 4.67
CA GLY A 91 -26.68 -11.43 3.64
C GLY A 91 -26.05 -11.81 2.29
N ASN A 92 -26.63 -12.78 1.60
CA ASN A 92 -26.22 -13.37 0.32
C ASN A 92 -26.22 -12.40 -0.89
N LEU A 93 -25.52 -11.27 -0.79
CA LEU A 93 -25.42 -10.28 -1.88
C LEU A 93 -24.02 -10.10 -2.42
N THR A 94 -23.00 -10.59 -1.72
CA THR A 94 -21.62 -10.32 -2.09
C THR A 94 -20.75 -11.54 -1.84
N PRO A 95 -19.90 -11.94 -2.80
CA PRO A 95 -18.98 -13.06 -2.60
C PRO A 95 -18.13 -12.82 -1.34
N THR A 96 -17.75 -13.89 -0.65
CA THR A 96 -16.90 -13.81 0.56
C THR A 96 -15.51 -13.23 0.25
N LEU A 97 -15.07 -13.40 -1.00
CA LEU A 97 -13.77 -12.94 -1.50
C LEU A 97 -13.52 -11.43 -1.27
N PRO A 98 -14.37 -10.48 -1.73
CA PRO A 98 -14.16 -9.04 -1.50
C PRO A 98 -14.13 -8.65 -0.01
N PHE A 99 -14.92 -9.31 0.85
CA PHE A 99 -14.86 -9.05 2.30
C PHE A 99 -13.55 -9.52 2.89
N ASN A 100 -13.10 -10.73 2.56
CA ASN A 100 -11.81 -11.23 3.01
C ASN A 100 -10.65 -10.36 2.50
N LEU A 101 -10.71 -9.94 1.23
CA LEU A 101 -9.72 -9.03 0.65
C LEU A 101 -9.71 -7.66 1.34
N ALA A 102 -10.88 -7.13 1.72
CA ALA A 102 -11.00 -5.89 2.49
C ALA A 102 -10.45 -6.02 3.93
N ALA A 103 -10.64 -7.16 4.58
CA ALA A 103 -10.04 -7.43 5.89
C ALA A 103 -8.51 -7.50 5.80
N TYR A 104 -7.99 -8.27 4.83
CA TYR A 104 -6.54 -8.38 4.62
C TYR A 104 -5.91 -7.04 4.23
N SER A 105 -6.60 -6.22 3.44
CA SER A 105 -6.12 -4.89 3.07
C SER A 105 -6.08 -3.95 4.28
N GLY A 106 -7.11 -3.95 5.15
CA GLY A 106 -7.11 -3.19 6.40
C GLY A 106 -5.95 -3.57 7.32
N LEU A 107 -5.67 -4.87 7.46
CA LEU A 107 -4.52 -5.38 8.21
C LEU A 107 -3.19 -4.94 7.59
N ALA A 108 -3.05 -5.09 6.27
CA ALA A 108 -1.83 -4.72 5.54
C ALA A 108 -1.52 -3.22 5.68
N ILE A 109 -2.53 -2.35 5.56
CA ILE A 109 -2.40 -0.91 5.77
C ILE A 109 -1.93 -0.61 7.20
N THR A 110 -2.55 -1.27 8.18
CA THR A 110 -2.21 -1.09 9.60
C THR A 110 -0.76 -1.48 9.86
N LEU A 111 -0.33 -2.65 9.40
CA LEU A 111 1.04 -3.15 9.58
C LEU A 111 2.08 -2.26 8.88
N ALA A 112 1.82 -1.89 7.62
CA ALA A 112 2.70 -0.99 6.88
C ALA A 112 2.84 0.37 7.61
N SER A 113 1.73 0.92 8.09
CA SER A 113 1.71 2.20 8.80
C SER A 113 2.36 2.12 10.17
N CYS A 114 2.26 0.99 10.88
CA CYS A 114 3.01 0.74 12.12
C CYS A 114 4.53 0.74 11.88
N PHE A 115 5.02 0.18 10.77
CA PHE A 115 6.44 0.31 10.41
C PHE A 115 6.84 1.77 10.16
N GLY A 116 5.98 2.56 9.50
CA GLY A 116 6.19 3.99 9.30
C GLY A 116 6.29 4.75 10.62
N LEU A 117 5.32 4.52 11.52
CA LEU A 117 5.28 5.13 12.85
C LEU A 117 6.49 4.74 13.70
N TYR A 118 6.86 3.46 13.72
CA TYR A 118 8.06 2.99 14.41
C TYR A 118 9.32 3.67 13.86
N GLY A 119 9.43 3.75 12.53
CA GLY A 119 10.54 4.40 11.84
C GLY A 119 10.64 5.89 12.14
N LEU A 120 9.52 6.58 12.36
CA LEU A 120 9.49 8.00 12.77
C LEU A 120 9.86 8.18 14.24
N LEU A 121 9.30 7.37 15.15
CA LEU A 121 9.56 7.49 16.59
C LEU A 121 11.02 7.19 16.95
N HIS A 122 11.61 6.17 16.34
CA HIS A 122 13.00 5.76 16.59
C HIS A 122 13.98 6.42 15.62
N HIS A 123 13.53 7.39 14.83
CA HIS A 123 14.31 7.99 13.76
C HIS A 123 15.64 8.56 14.27
N ARG A 124 15.59 9.38 15.32
CA ARG A 124 16.79 9.99 15.92
C ARG A 124 17.78 8.93 16.42
N LYS A 125 17.30 7.87 17.06
CA LYS A 125 18.14 6.80 17.62
C LYS A 125 18.88 6.04 16.53
N ILE A 126 18.15 5.60 15.49
CA ILE A 126 18.71 4.84 14.37
C ILE A 126 19.80 5.65 13.65
N VAL A 127 19.56 6.95 13.44
CA VAL A 127 20.52 7.85 12.77
C VAL A 127 21.73 8.12 13.65
N THR A 128 21.56 8.29 14.98
CA THR A 128 22.69 8.49 15.90
C THR A 128 23.58 7.26 16.03
N GLU A 129 23.04 6.06 15.84
CA GLU A 129 23.78 4.80 15.83
C GLU A 129 24.45 4.51 14.48
N GLY A 130 24.33 5.42 13.49
CA GLY A 130 24.87 5.24 12.14
C GLY A 130 24.12 4.21 11.29
N GLY A 131 22.95 3.75 11.76
CA GLY A 131 22.11 2.77 11.09
C GLY A 131 21.24 3.38 9.97
N ARG A 132 20.73 2.52 9.09
CA ARG A 132 19.73 2.89 8.08
C ARG A 132 18.33 2.64 8.61
N ASN A 133 17.41 3.58 8.40
CA ASN A 133 16.01 3.48 8.83
C ASN A 133 15.19 2.59 7.87
N TYR A 134 15.40 1.27 7.95
CA TYR A 134 14.71 0.29 7.11
C TYR A 134 13.19 0.28 7.32
N SER A 135 12.70 0.54 8.54
CA SER A 135 11.27 0.60 8.84
C SER A 135 10.55 1.70 8.07
N LEU A 136 11.13 2.91 8.04
CA LEU A 136 10.58 4.01 7.25
C LEU A 136 10.68 3.71 5.74
N GLY A 137 11.77 3.08 5.30
CA GLY A 137 11.92 2.59 3.93
C GLY A 137 10.84 1.60 3.51
N MET A 138 10.52 0.62 4.36
CA MET A 138 9.44 -0.35 4.10
C MET A 138 8.07 0.33 4.02
N PHE A 139 7.78 1.29 4.90
CA PHE A 139 6.56 2.08 4.81
C PHE A 139 6.45 2.83 3.48
N ILE A 140 7.53 3.46 3.01
CA ILE A 140 7.54 4.18 1.73
C ILE A 140 7.27 3.20 0.58
N ILE A 141 7.99 2.08 0.50
CA ILE A 141 7.86 1.13 -0.60
C ILE A 141 6.45 0.51 -0.62
N LEU A 142 6.00 -0.05 0.51
CA LEU A 142 4.66 -0.65 0.61
C LEU A 142 3.56 0.38 0.40
N GLY A 143 3.73 1.58 0.97
CA GLY A 143 2.82 2.70 0.80
C GLY A 143 2.72 3.17 -0.65
N THR A 144 3.83 3.25 -1.38
CA THR A 144 3.81 3.61 -2.82
C THR A 144 3.14 2.55 -3.67
N ILE A 145 3.45 1.28 -3.45
CA ILE A 145 2.85 0.17 -4.23
C ILE A 145 1.35 0.13 -3.98
N GLY A 146 0.94 0.16 -2.70
CA GLY A 146 -0.47 0.20 -2.33
C GLY A 146 -1.20 1.40 -2.92
N ALA A 147 -0.59 2.59 -2.85
CA ALA A 147 -1.17 3.80 -3.42
C ALA A 147 -1.39 3.72 -4.93
N ILE A 148 -0.40 3.21 -5.69
CA ILE A 148 -0.53 3.05 -7.15
C ILE A 148 -1.70 2.11 -7.47
N ILE A 149 -1.79 0.97 -6.79
CA ILE A 149 -2.88 0.00 -7.00
C ILE A 149 -4.23 0.67 -6.72
N VAL A 150 -4.35 1.43 -5.64
CA VAL A 150 -5.59 2.12 -5.27
C VAL A 150 -5.96 3.21 -6.28
N VAL A 151 -5.01 4.02 -6.76
CA VAL A 151 -5.26 5.04 -7.78
C VAL A 151 -5.72 4.39 -9.09
N VAL A 152 -5.07 3.32 -9.53
CA VAL A 152 -5.45 2.60 -10.74
C VAL A 152 -6.85 2.01 -10.61
N ALA A 153 -7.17 1.38 -9.47
CA ALA A 153 -8.52 0.87 -9.20
C ALA A 153 -9.56 1.99 -9.19
N GLY A 154 -9.23 3.16 -8.62
CA GLY A 154 -10.10 4.34 -8.62
C GLY A 154 -10.35 4.89 -10.03
N ALA A 155 -9.31 4.98 -10.86
CA ALA A 155 -9.44 5.39 -12.25
C ALA A 155 -10.29 4.40 -13.08
N MET A 156 -10.15 3.09 -12.83
CA MET A 156 -11.02 2.07 -13.43
C MET A 156 -12.48 2.26 -12.99
N ALA A 157 -12.75 2.53 -11.72
CA ALA A 157 -14.10 2.81 -11.23
C ALA A 157 -14.72 4.05 -11.89
N LEU A 158 -13.95 5.12 -12.07
CA LEU A 158 -14.41 6.31 -12.80
C LEU A 158 -14.66 6.02 -14.29
N SER A 159 -13.86 5.15 -14.91
CA SER A 159 -14.14 4.70 -16.27
C SER A 159 -15.44 3.90 -16.37
N LEU A 160 -15.80 3.14 -15.33
CA LEU A 160 -17.06 2.40 -15.26
C LEU A 160 -18.27 3.35 -15.14
N VAL A 161 -18.14 4.49 -14.45
CA VAL A 161 -19.18 5.53 -14.42
C VAL A 161 -19.56 5.96 -15.84
N HIS A 162 -18.57 6.21 -16.70
CA HIS A 162 -18.82 6.58 -18.08
C HIS A 162 -19.52 5.48 -18.88
N VAL A 163 -19.18 4.22 -18.65
CA VAL A 163 -19.85 3.08 -19.30
C VAL A 163 -21.30 2.95 -18.81
N VAL A 164 -21.56 3.23 -17.53
CA VAL A 164 -22.92 3.24 -16.96
C VAL A 164 -23.74 4.40 -17.56
N ASP A 165 -23.14 5.57 -17.75
CA ASP A 165 -23.79 6.69 -18.44
C ASP A 165 -24.20 6.32 -19.86
N GLN A 166 -23.28 5.69 -20.61
CA GLN A 166 -23.59 5.16 -21.95
C GLN A 166 -24.70 4.10 -21.91
N ALA A 167 -24.76 3.28 -20.87
CA ALA A 167 -25.82 2.28 -20.70
C ALA A 167 -27.19 2.93 -20.45
N GLN A 168 -27.24 4.09 -19.80
CA GLN A 168 -28.47 4.86 -19.59
C GLN A 168 -28.95 5.57 -20.87
N ASP A 169 -28.02 6.06 -21.70
CA ASP A 169 -28.34 6.90 -22.86
C ASP A 169 -28.47 6.15 -24.20
N GLU A 170 -27.64 5.11 -24.44
CA GLU A 170 -27.44 4.53 -25.78
C GLU A 170 -27.78 3.02 -25.87
N ASP A 171 -28.68 2.52 -25.00
CA ASP A 171 -29.21 1.14 -24.93
C ASP A 171 -28.45 0.09 -25.79
N PHE A 172 -27.56 -0.70 -25.17
CA PHE A 172 -26.81 -1.83 -25.73
C PHE A 172 -26.02 -1.61 -27.03
N SER A 173 -25.91 -0.39 -27.56
CA SER A 173 -25.23 -0.11 -28.83
C SER A 173 -23.69 -0.19 -28.76
N SER A 174 -23.13 -0.22 -27.55
CA SER A 174 -21.69 -0.26 -27.28
C SER A 174 -21.28 -1.61 -26.67
N ASP A 175 -20.23 -2.25 -27.18
CA ASP A 175 -19.69 -3.51 -26.65
C ASP A 175 -19.39 -3.43 -25.14
N ARG A 176 -19.00 -2.25 -24.64
CA ARG A 176 -18.72 -2.03 -23.22
C ARG A 176 -19.97 -2.13 -22.36
N VAL A 177 -21.11 -1.63 -22.86
CA VAL A 177 -22.41 -1.71 -22.20
C VAL A 177 -22.89 -3.16 -22.19
N VAL A 178 -22.72 -3.89 -23.30
CA VAL A 178 -23.05 -5.31 -23.38
C VAL A 178 -22.29 -6.11 -22.32
N VAL A 179 -20.96 -5.94 -22.23
CA VAL A 179 -20.14 -6.64 -21.22
C VAL A 179 -20.58 -6.29 -19.79
N LEU A 180 -20.87 -5.02 -19.51
CA LEU A 180 -21.34 -4.59 -18.19
C LEU A 180 -22.66 -5.27 -17.82
N GLU A 181 -23.66 -5.19 -18.69
CA GLU A 181 -25.00 -5.72 -18.42
C GLU A 181 -25.02 -7.25 -18.37
N THR A 182 -24.26 -7.94 -19.22
CA THR A 182 -24.05 -9.39 -19.10
C THR A 182 -23.54 -9.77 -17.72
N ASN A 183 -22.58 -9.03 -17.17
CA ASN A 183 -22.04 -9.28 -15.83
C ASN A 183 -23.07 -8.98 -14.72
N ILE A 184 -23.92 -7.96 -14.89
CA ILE A 184 -24.99 -7.63 -13.93
C ILE A 184 -26.02 -8.77 -13.90
N ILE A 185 -26.48 -9.20 -15.08
CA ILE A 185 -27.55 -10.20 -15.21
C ILE A 185 -27.08 -11.58 -14.75
N THR A 186 -25.90 -12.02 -15.15
CA THR A 186 -25.34 -13.31 -14.71
C THR A 186 -25.16 -13.36 -13.19
N ARG A 187 -24.76 -12.25 -12.55
CA ARG A 187 -24.68 -12.15 -11.09
C ARG A 187 -26.06 -12.13 -10.45
N LEU A 188 -27.02 -11.45 -11.07
CA LEU A 188 -28.40 -11.39 -10.61
C LEU A 188 -29.06 -12.76 -10.66
N GLU A 189 -28.91 -13.50 -11.75
CA GLU A 189 -29.38 -14.88 -11.90
C GLU A 189 -28.77 -15.78 -10.82
N ALA A 190 -27.45 -15.74 -10.64
CA ALA A 190 -26.78 -16.49 -9.57
C ALA A 190 -27.33 -16.14 -8.17
N GLN A 191 -27.69 -14.88 -7.93
CA GLN A 191 -28.32 -14.45 -6.69
C GLN A 191 -29.75 -14.97 -6.56
N VAL A 192 -30.55 -14.91 -7.63
CA VAL A 192 -31.93 -15.40 -7.66
C VAL A 192 -31.97 -16.90 -7.41
N LEU A 193 -31.10 -17.67 -8.06
CA LEU A 193 -30.94 -19.11 -7.86
C LEU A 193 -30.52 -19.46 -6.43
N LYS A 194 -29.72 -18.62 -5.79
CA LYS A 194 -29.29 -18.83 -4.40
C LYS A 194 -30.38 -18.45 -3.39
N SER A 195 -31.08 -17.34 -3.60
CA SER A 195 -32.06 -16.79 -2.68
C SER A 195 -33.00 -15.79 -3.35
N SER A 196 -34.19 -16.24 -3.71
CA SER A 196 -35.25 -15.38 -4.28
C SER A 196 -35.72 -14.28 -3.31
N SER A 197 -35.64 -14.50 -1.99
CA SER A 197 -35.97 -13.48 -0.99
C SER A 197 -34.99 -12.31 -0.98
N SER A 198 -33.71 -12.55 -1.33
CA SER A 198 -32.70 -11.50 -1.43
C SER A 198 -33.02 -10.54 -2.58
N TRP A 199 -33.32 -11.08 -3.77
CA TRP A 199 -33.72 -10.26 -4.91
C TRP A 199 -35.02 -9.50 -4.63
N ARG A 200 -36.00 -10.15 -4.00
CA ARG A 200 -37.23 -9.50 -3.54
C ARG A 200 -36.96 -8.32 -2.59
N SER A 201 -35.99 -8.45 -1.69
CA SER A 201 -35.59 -7.38 -0.78
C SER A 201 -35.01 -6.19 -1.55
N THR A 202 -34.11 -6.44 -2.51
CA THR A 202 -33.52 -5.40 -3.37
C THR A 202 -34.59 -4.65 -4.16
N GLN A 203 -35.53 -5.36 -4.79
CA GLN A 203 -36.67 -4.75 -5.49
C GLN A 203 -37.51 -3.86 -4.57
N ASN A 204 -37.73 -4.28 -3.31
CA ASN A 204 -38.50 -3.51 -2.34
C ASN A 204 -37.75 -2.25 -1.86
N GLU A 205 -36.44 -2.34 -1.70
CA GLU A 205 -35.57 -1.25 -1.27
C GLU A 205 -35.46 -0.17 -2.35
N LEU A 206 -35.23 -0.61 -3.60
CA LEU A 206 -35.12 0.26 -4.78
C LEU A 206 -36.48 0.68 -5.35
N LYS A 207 -37.59 0.13 -4.82
CA LYS A 207 -38.96 0.41 -5.27
C LYS A 207 -39.16 0.17 -6.77
N CYS A 208 -38.68 -0.96 -7.27
CA CYS A 208 -38.75 -1.35 -8.67
C CYS A 208 -39.26 -2.80 -8.82
N CYS A 209 -39.46 -3.27 -10.06
CA CYS A 209 -39.93 -4.63 -10.33
C CYS A 209 -39.18 -5.29 -11.48
N GLY A 210 -38.69 -6.52 -11.27
CA GLY A 210 -37.93 -7.25 -12.29
C GLY A 210 -36.65 -6.52 -12.73
N TYR A 211 -35.90 -7.09 -13.66
CA TYR A 211 -34.68 -6.46 -14.20
C TYR A 211 -35.01 -5.48 -15.32
N ASP A 212 -35.52 -5.96 -16.45
CA ASP A 212 -36.03 -5.19 -17.60
C ASP A 212 -36.92 -6.08 -18.48
N ARG A 213 -37.58 -5.50 -19.49
CA ARG A 213 -38.40 -6.23 -20.47
C ARG A 213 -37.55 -7.13 -21.35
N VAL A 214 -37.94 -8.40 -21.43
CA VAL A 214 -37.23 -9.39 -22.27
C VAL A 214 -37.28 -8.97 -23.73
N SER A 215 -38.42 -8.44 -24.20
CA SER A 215 -38.59 -7.96 -25.57
C SER A 215 -37.69 -6.79 -25.95
N VAL A 216 -37.36 -5.90 -25.00
CA VAL A 216 -36.46 -4.75 -25.25
C VAL A 216 -35.05 -5.27 -25.45
N ILE A 217 -34.59 -6.08 -24.51
CA ILE A 217 -33.29 -6.75 -24.56
C ILE A 217 -33.15 -7.58 -25.84
N GLN A 218 -34.19 -8.32 -26.21
CA GLN A 218 -34.22 -9.16 -27.41
C GLN A 218 -34.03 -8.33 -28.69
N GLY A 219 -34.49 -7.08 -28.72
CA GLY A 219 -34.33 -6.17 -29.85
C GLY A 219 -32.87 -5.81 -30.16
N TYR A 220 -31.97 -5.89 -29.17
CA TYR A 220 -30.54 -5.61 -29.33
C TYR A 220 -29.71 -6.86 -29.69
N LEU A 221 -30.36 -8.03 -29.76
CA LEU A 221 -29.76 -9.31 -30.13
C LEU A 221 -29.48 -9.39 -31.63
N SER A 222 -28.39 -8.77 -32.08
CA SER A 222 -27.74 -9.19 -33.31
C SER A 222 -26.75 -10.33 -33.03
N PRO A 223 -26.60 -11.32 -33.94
CA PRO A 223 -25.80 -12.54 -33.75
C PRO A 223 -24.28 -12.32 -33.64
N SER A 224 -23.81 -11.07 -33.63
CA SER A 224 -22.41 -10.68 -33.36
C SER A 224 -22.15 -10.32 -31.90
N SER A 225 -23.18 -10.23 -31.05
CA SER A 225 -23.05 -9.81 -29.66
C SER A 225 -22.86 -11.01 -28.72
N SER A 226 -22.14 -10.82 -27.62
CA SER A 226 -21.94 -11.82 -26.53
C SER A 226 -23.23 -12.13 -25.75
N TRP A 227 -24.39 -11.75 -26.27
CA TRP A 227 -25.70 -11.98 -25.67
C TRP A 227 -26.32 -13.23 -26.29
N ASP A 228 -26.52 -14.25 -25.47
CA ASP A 228 -26.97 -15.57 -25.89
C ASP A 228 -28.31 -15.94 -25.23
N ALA A 229 -28.92 -17.04 -25.67
CA ALA A 229 -30.16 -17.60 -25.10
C ALA A 229 -30.06 -17.83 -23.57
N THR A 230 -28.85 -18.11 -23.07
CA THR A 230 -28.55 -18.23 -21.64
C THR A 230 -28.87 -16.93 -20.88
N LEU A 231 -28.52 -15.79 -21.44
CA LEU A 231 -28.71 -14.49 -20.81
C LEU A 231 -30.17 -14.02 -20.88
N GLN A 232 -30.91 -14.45 -21.90
CA GLN A 232 -32.36 -14.30 -21.94
C GLN A 232 -33.04 -15.05 -20.79
N THR A 233 -32.71 -16.34 -20.61
CA THR A 233 -33.23 -17.16 -19.51
C THR A 233 -32.91 -16.53 -18.16
N ALA A 234 -31.69 -16.01 -17.99
CA ALA A 234 -31.27 -15.32 -16.77
C ALA A 234 -32.16 -14.11 -16.41
N VAL A 235 -32.59 -13.32 -17.41
CA VAL A 235 -33.52 -12.20 -17.21
C VAL A 235 -34.92 -12.71 -16.90
N GLU A 236 -35.39 -13.74 -17.60
CA GLU A 236 -36.70 -14.37 -17.35
C GLU A 236 -36.79 -14.91 -15.92
N ASP A 237 -35.75 -15.58 -15.43
CA ASP A 237 -35.65 -16.08 -14.06
C ASP A 237 -35.67 -14.94 -13.03
N ALA A 238 -34.96 -13.84 -13.31
CA ALA A 238 -35.00 -12.66 -12.45
C ALA A 238 -36.38 -11.98 -12.42
N ASN A 239 -37.06 -11.93 -13.57
CA ASN A 239 -38.41 -11.37 -13.73
C ASN A 239 -39.51 -12.29 -13.17
N ALA A 240 -39.24 -13.58 -13.01
CA ALA A 240 -40.15 -14.51 -12.36
C ALA A 240 -40.36 -14.20 -10.88
N ILE A 241 -39.47 -13.43 -10.26
CA ILE A 241 -39.56 -13.05 -8.83
C ILE A 241 -40.21 -11.68 -8.67
N GLY A 242 -41.44 -11.66 -8.16
CA GLY A 242 -42.15 -10.43 -7.82
C GLY A 242 -41.85 -9.88 -6.42
N GLY A 243 -41.53 -8.58 -6.34
CA GLY A 243 -41.53 -7.75 -5.13
C GLY A 243 -42.89 -7.11 -4.80
N ARG A 244 -42.91 -6.23 -3.79
CA ARG A 244 -44.11 -5.47 -3.36
C ARG A 244 -44.64 -4.55 -4.46
N TYR A 245 -43.76 -4.10 -5.35
CA TYR A 245 -44.07 -3.18 -6.44
C TYR A 245 -44.27 -3.90 -7.77
N CYS A 246 -44.43 -5.22 -7.73
CA CYS A 246 -44.75 -6.05 -8.89
C CYS A 246 -46.23 -6.45 -8.87
N SER A 247 -46.88 -6.42 -10.03
CA SER A 247 -48.15 -7.11 -10.25
C SER A 247 -47.92 -8.38 -11.07
N SER A 248 -48.72 -9.41 -10.79
CA SER A 248 -48.83 -10.63 -11.61
C SER A 248 -49.98 -10.54 -12.62
N ARG A 249 -50.75 -9.44 -12.61
CA ARG A 249 -51.88 -9.23 -13.52
C ARG A 249 -51.46 -8.30 -14.64
N VAL A 250 -51.51 -8.80 -15.87
CA VAL A 250 -51.15 -8.01 -17.08
C VAL A 250 -51.95 -6.71 -17.19
N SER A 251 -53.20 -6.68 -16.70
CA SER A 251 -54.06 -5.49 -16.70
C SER A 251 -53.60 -4.37 -15.76
N GLU A 252 -52.78 -4.69 -14.76
CA GLU A 252 -52.25 -3.75 -13.77
C GLU A 252 -50.82 -3.30 -14.12
N CYS A 253 -50.25 -3.81 -15.22
CA CYS A 253 -48.92 -3.41 -15.69
C CYS A 253 -48.96 -2.04 -16.36
N VAL A 254 -47.87 -1.29 -16.23
CA VAL A 254 -47.66 -0.01 -16.96
C VAL A 254 -47.75 -0.20 -18.49
N ARG A 255 -47.33 -1.35 -18.99
CA ARG A 255 -47.39 -1.72 -20.41
C ARG A 255 -47.77 -3.18 -20.57
N THR A 256 -48.36 -3.52 -21.72
CA THR A 256 -48.64 -4.90 -22.09
C THR A 256 -47.34 -5.68 -22.16
N THR A 257 -47.27 -6.79 -21.44
CA THR A 257 -46.09 -7.63 -21.35
C THR A 257 -46.45 -9.11 -21.26
N SER A 258 -45.55 -9.97 -21.74
CA SER A 258 -45.58 -11.42 -21.57
C SER A 258 -44.85 -11.90 -20.30
N GLU A 259 -44.26 -10.99 -19.53
CA GLU A 259 -43.54 -11.34 -18.29
C GLU A 259 -44.49 -11.79 -17.17
N ALA A 260 -44.02 -12.71 -16.32
CA ALA A 260 -44.80 -13.24 -15.19
C ALA A 260 -45.11 -12.17 -14.12
N HIS A 261 -44.20 -11.20 -13.97
CA HIS A 261 -44.39 -10.03 -13.12
C HIS A 261 -43.99 -8.77 -13.88
N CYS A 262 -44.69 -7.68 -13.56
CA CYS A 262 -44.48 -6.39 -14.18
C CYS A 262 -44.56 -5.27 -13.14
N PRO A 263 -43.95 -4.10 -13.39
CA PRO A 263 -44.08 -2.95 -12.51
C PRO A 263 -45.53 -2.43 -12.44
N VAL A 264 -45.98 -2.12 -11.23
CA VAL A 264 -47.26 -1.44 -10.97
C VAL A 264 -47.24 0.01 -11.48
N PRO A 265 -48.40 0.66 -11.66
CA PRO A 265 -48.46 2.03 -12.16
C PRO A 265 -47.67 3.00 -11.27
N GLY A 266 -46.82 3.83 -11.91
CA GLY A 266 -45.94 4.78 -11.22
C GLY A 266 -44.62 4.17 -10.72
N ARG A 267 -44.28 2.95 -11.16
CA ARG A 267 -43.00 2.27 -10.91
C ARG A 267 -42.41 1.78 -12.23
N ASP A 268 -41.09 1.56 -12.22
CA ASP A 268 -40.32 1.09 -13.37
C ASP A 268 -39.54 -0.19 -13.06
N TYR A 269 -38.91 -0.73 -14.10
CA TYR A 269 -38.02 -1.88 -14.00
C TYR A 269 -36.73 -1.52 -13.24
N CYS A 270 -36.13 -2.51 -12.55
CA CYS A 270 -34.97 -2.23 -11.71
C CYS A 270 -33.70 -1.87 -12.47
N ARG A 271 -33.59 -2.10 -13.78
CA ARG A 271 -32.42 -1.71 -14.58
C ARG A 271 -32.03 -0.25 -14.38
N VAL A 272 -33.00 0.67 -14.43
CA VAL A 272 -32.75 2.11 -14.29
C VAL A 272 -32.19 2.44 -12.90
N GLU A 273 -32.85 1.96 -11.85
CA GLU A 273 -32.46 2.19 -10.45
C GLU A 273 -31.11 1.52 -10.13
N LEU A 274 -30.86 0.31 -10.63
CA LEU A 274 -29.59 -0.41 -10.44
C LEU A 274 -28.43 0.30 -11.13
N LEU A 275 -28.61 0.75 -12.37
CA LEU A 275 -27.60 1.52 -13.10
C LEU A 275 -27.32 2.84 -12.40
N GLN A 276 -28.35 3.54 -11.90
CA GLN A 276 -28.19 4.77 -11.15
C GLN A 276 -27.40 4.56 -9.86
N VAL A 277 -27.76 3.55 -9.06
CA VAL A 277 -27.04 3.17 -7.85
C VAL A 277 -25.61 2.75 -8.16
N ALA A 278 -25.37 2.04 -9.27
CA ALA A 278 -24.02 1.67 -9.69
C ALA A 278 -23.18 2.90 -10.04
N LYS A 279 -23.73 3.85 -10.80
CA LYS A 279 -23.08 5.12 -11.16
C LYS A 279 -22.64 5.90 -9.92
N ASP A 280 -23.56 6.11 -8.98
CA ASP A 280 -23.30 6.89 -7.78
C ASP A 280 -22.23 6.23 -6.91
N ASN A 281 -22.29 4.89 -6.76
CA ASN A 281 -21.29 4.14 -6.00
C ASN A 281 -19.92 4.13 -6.68
N TYR A 282 -19.84 3.90 -7.99
CA TYR A 282 -18.56 3.91 -8.72
C TYR A 282 -17.92 5.29 -8.73
N SER A 283 -18.72 6.35 -8.83
CA SER A 283 -18.25 7.74 -8.74
C SER A 283 -17.63 8.01 -7.37
N LEU A 284 -18.36 7.72 -6.30
CA LEU A 284 -17.88 7.94 -4.93
C LEU A 284 -16.63 7.10 -4.63
N LEU A 285 -16.64 5.81 -4.97
CA LEU A 285 -15.50 4.91 -4.77
C LEU A 285 -14.29 5.35 -5.59
N GLY A 286 -14.50 5.74 -6.84
CA GLY A 286 -13.46 6.22 -7.74
C GLY A 286 -12.78 7.48 -7.23
N ILE A 287 -13.57 8.49 -6.85
CA ILE A 287 -13.06 9.76 -6.31
C ILE A 287 -12.29 9.52 -5.01
N CYS A 288 -12.87 8.77 -4.06
CA CYS A 288 -12.22 8.48 -2.78
C CYS A 288 -10.91 7.71 -2.97
N ALA A 289 -10.88 6.70 -3.85
CA ALA A 289 -9.69 5.92 -4.12
C ALA A 289 -8.58 6.78 -4.74
N VAL A 290 -8.89 7.62 -5.74
CA VAL A 290 -7.91 8.52 -6.35
C VAL A 290 -7.36 9.52 -5.32
N ILE A 291 -8.22 10.15 -4.51
CA ILE A 291 -7.79 11.13 -3.49
C ILE A 291 -6.92 10.46 -2.42
N LEU A 292 -7.35 9.35 -1.83
CA LEU A 292 -6.60 8.66 -0.78
C LEU A 292 -5.28 8.09 -1.31
N GLY A 293 -5.29 7.52 -2.51
CA GLY A 293 -4.09 7.03 -3.17
C GLY A 293 -3.10 8.16 -3.49
N ALA A 294 -3.56 9.28 -4.07
CA ALA A 294 -2.71 10.45 -4.33
C ALA A 294 -2.15 11.04 -3.03
N THR A 295 -2.97 11.12 -1.98
CA THR A 295 -2.54 11.57 -0.65
C THR A 295 -1.42 10.67 -0.11
N GLN A 296 -1.59 9.35 -0.18
CA GLN A 296 -0.55 8.41 0.23
C GLN A 296 0.75 8.56 -0.58
N LEU A 297 0.68 8.85 -1.89
CA LEU A 297 1.88 9.12 -2.70
C LEU A 297 2.63 10.37 -2.23
N VAL A 298 1.90 11.44 -1.89
CA VAL A 298 2.50 12.66 -1.32
C VAL A 298 3.20 12.33 0.01
N PHE A 299 2.56 11.56 0.89
CA PHE A 299 3.18 11.17 2.16
C PHE A 299 4.35 10.20 1.99
N SER A 300 4.33 9.33 0.99
CA SER A 300 5.50 8.52 0.64
C SER A 300 6.66 9.38 0.14
N ALA A 301 6.38 10.44 -0.63
CA ALA A 301 7.40 11.41 -1.04
C ALA A 301 7.98 12.19 0.15
N PHE A 302 7.13 12.56 1.12
CA PHE A 302 7.57 13.14 2.39
C PHE A 302 8.45 12.18 3.19
N GLY A 303 8.09 10.90 3.28
CA GLY A 303 8.94 9.88 3.90
C GLY A 303 10.30 9.75 3.22
N LEU A 304 10.32 9.75 1.88
CA LEU A 304 11.56 9.70 1.11
C LEU A 304 12.41 10.95 1.31
N PHE A 305 11.80 12.13 1.34
CA PHE A 305 12.47 13.39 1.65
C PHE A 305 13.16 13.32 3.02
N THR A 306 12.44 12.85 4.05
CA THR A 306 13.00 12.65 5.40
C THR A 306 14.20 11.70 5.38
N LEU A 307 14.13 10.57 4.66
CA LEU A 307 15.28 9.66 4.51
C LEU A 307 16.48 10.30 3.79
N LEU A 308 16.24 11.06 2.71
CA LEU A 308 17.30 11.65 1.90
C LEU A 308 18.03 12.79 2.60
N CYS A 309 17.31 13.62 3.35
CA CYS A 309 17.91 14.66 4.20
C CYS A 309 18.91 14.06 5.20
N ASP A 310 18.66 12.84 5.68
CA ASP A 310 19.51 12.19 6.66
C ASP A 310 20.71 11.44 6.07
N VAL A 311 20.60 10.82 4.89
CA VAL A 311 21.78 10.25 4.21
C VAL A 311 22.86 11.32 4.01
N ARG A 312 22.45 12.57 3.74
CA ARG A 312 23.37 13.71 3.63
C ARG A 312 23.98 14.09 4.98
N ARG A 313 23.23 13.96 6.08
CA ARG A 313 23.70 14.21 7.45
C ARG A 313 24.72 13.17 7.91
N ILE A 314 24.50 11.90 7.62
CA ILE A 314 25.43 10.80 7.96
C ILE A 314 26.76 10.98 7.21
N ARG A 315 26.73 11.35 5.91
CA ARG A 315 27.94 11.67 5.13
C ARG A 315 28.75 12.85 5.66
N GLY A 316 28.09 13.84 6.26
CA GLY A 316 28.77 14.97 6.92
C GLY A 316 29.30 14.65 8.32
N SER A 317 28.89 13.52 8.91
CA SER A 317 29.24 13.09 10.27
C SER A 317 30.29 11.98 10.29
N SER A 318 30.56 11.32 9.16
CA SER A 318 31.66 10.38 9.04
C SER A 318 32.99 11.13 9.10
N PRO A 319 33.87 10.87 10.08
CA PRO A 319 35.22 11.39 10.03
C PRO A 319 35.89 10.76 8.80
N ILE A 320 36.16 11.58 7.79
CA ILE A 320 37.17 11.25 6.79
C ILE A 320 38.46 11.18 7.62
N TYR A 321 38.90 9.97 7.96
CA TYR A 321 40.28 9.78 8.36
C TYR A 321 41.09 10.08 7.10
N GLU A 322 41.52 11.34 6.95
CA GLU A 322 42.68 11.63 6.13
C GLU A 322 43.79 10.77 6.69
N ILE A 323 44.16 9.72 5.95
CA ILE A 323 45.39 9.00 6.21
C ILE A 323 46.48 10.04 6.03
N ARG A 324 46.97 10.57 7.15
CA ARG A 324 48.11 11.46 7.15
C ARG A 324 49.27 10.65 6.61
N HIS A 325 49.58 10.82 5.33
CA HIS A 325 50.81 10.32 4.76
C HIS A 325 51.94 10.94 5.59
N GLN A 326 52.52 10.15 6.49
CA GLN A 326 53.81 10.49 7.07
C GLN A 326 54.77 10.57 5.88
N MET A 327 55.18 11.79 5.54
CA MET A 327 56.37 11.96 4.72
C MET A 327 57.50 11.27 5.50
N LEU A 328 57.93 10.13 4.99
CA LEU A 328 59.21 9.54 5.36
C LEU A 328 60.26 10.64 5.13
N SER A 329 60.97 11.00 6.19
CA SER A 329 62.05 11.98 6.15
C SER A 329 63.01 11.63 5.00
N PRO A 330 63.47 12.60 4.20
CA PRO A 330 64.51 12.31 3.23
C PRO A 330 65.75 11.83 3.99
N ILE A 331 66.28 10.68 3.57
CA ILE A 331 67.59 10.19 3.98
C ILE A 331 68.60 11.28 3.57
N GLN A 332 69.24 11.93 4.54
CA GLN A 332 70.37 12.81 4.26
C GLN A 332 71.51 11.96 3.68
N PRO A 333 72.06 12.28 2.50
CA PRO A 333 73.30 11.68 2.05
C PRO A 333 74.44 12.16 2.93
N SER A 334 75.23 11.22 3.45
CA SER A 334 76.48 11.47 4.16
C SER A 334 77.42 12.29 3.27
N ALA A 335 77.86 13.45 3.77
CA ALA A 335 78.90 14.24 3.12
C ALA A 335 80.24 13.49 3.17
N PRO A 336 81.10 13.62 2.14
CA PRO A 336 82.42 13.00 2.14
C PRO A 336 83.36 13.77 3.07
N ASN A 337 84.04 13.06 3.95
CA ASN A 337 85.12 13.60 4.77
C ASN A 337 86.24 14.12 3.85
N THR A 338 86.48 15.42 3.85
CA THR A 338 87.66 16.05 3.27
C THR A 338 88.59 16.50 4.40
N GLU A 339 89.65 15.69 4.57
CA GLU A 339 91.06 16.02 4.87
C GLU A 339 91.43 16.87 6.09
N ALA A 340 92.19 16.26 7.01
CA ALA A 340 93.61 16.57 7.30
C ALA A 340 94.24 15.42 8.11
#